data_AF-A0A5K1ALZ9-F1
#
_entry.id   AF-A0A5K1ALZ9-F1
#
_cell.length_a   1.000
_cell.length_b   1.000
_cell.length_c   1.000
_cell.angle_alpha   90.00
_cell.angle_beta   90.00
_cell.angle_gamma   90.00
#
_symmetry.space_group_name_H-M   'P 1'
#
loop_
_entity.id
_entity.type
_entity.pdbx_description
1 polymer ?
#
loop_
_entity_poly.entity_id
_entity_poly.type
_entity_poly.pdbx_seq_one_letter_code
_entity_poly.pdbx_strand_id
1 'polypeptide(L)'
;LLSVSEGVTDLQMSDHVLPIFTGECGECAHCKFGESNMCDLLMINTDRGVMLADGKSRFSIKGQPIYHFVGTSTFSQYTIVHVGCLAKANPKAPLDKV
;
A
#
# COMPACT_ATOMS: atom_id res chain seq x y z
N LEU A 1 9.08 6.96 -3.93
CA LEU A 1 7.91 7.59 -3.28
C LEU A 1 7.79 9.03 -3.76
N LEU A 2 6.62 9.52 -4.14
CA LEU A 2 6.45 10.87 -4.72
C LEU A 2 5.78 11.87 -3.76
N SER A 3 4.87 11.40 -2.93
CA SER A 3 4.22 12.18 -1.89
C SER A 3 3.78 11.26 -0.76
N VAL A 4 3.55 11.84 0.41
CA VAL A 4 3.01 11.16 1.59
C VAL A 4 1.86 11.98 2.15
N SER A 5 0.85 11.30 2.67
CA SER A 5 -0.25 11.94 3.40
C SER A 5 0.22 12.38 4.79
N GLU A 6 -0.51 13.33 5.37
CA GLU A 6 -0.31 13.74 6.76
C GLU A 6 -0.39 12.53 7.71
N GLY A 7 0.46 12.51 8.73
CA GLY A 7 0.54 11.43 9.72
C GLY A 7 1.46 10.26 9.35
N VAL A 8 1.97 10.19 8.12
CA VAL A 8 2.99 9.20 7.74
C VAL A 8 4.36 9.62 8.25
N THR A 9 4.98 8.82 9.11
CA THR A 9 6.31 9.10 9.71
C THR A 9 7.43 8.24 9.15
N ASP A 10 7.12 7.02 8.70
CA ASP A 10 8.15 6.00 8.41
C ASP A 10 8.65 6.02 6.97
N LEU A 11 7.99 6.81 6.11
CA LEU A 11 8.33 7.01 4.71
C LEU A 11 8.47 8.50 4.39
N GLN A 12 9.39 8.80 3.48
CA GLN A 12 9.59 10.16 2.98
C GLN A 12 9.77 10.17 1.46
N MET A 13 9.67 11.37 0.86
CA MET A 13 9.91 11.55 -0.57
C MET A 13 11.25 10.93 -1.00
N SER A 14 11.28 10.37 -2.20
CA SER A 14 12.43 9.66 -2.78
C SER A 14 12.80 8.32 -2.15
N ASP A 15 12.11 7.84 -1.10
CA ASP A 15 12.29 6.46 -0.64
C ASP A 15 11.93 5.46 -1.75
N HIS A 16 12.80 4.46 -1.95
CA HIS A 16 12.48 3.29 -2.76
C HIS A 16 11.54 2.40 -1.95
N VAL A 17 10.43 1.98 -2.54
CA VAL A 17 9.39 1.22 -1.85
C VAL A 17 8.86 0.10 -2.73
N LEU A 18 8.46 -0.99 -2.11
CA LEU A 18 7.77 -2.13 -2.74
C LEU A 18 6.33 -2.17 -2.22
N PRO A 19 5.32 -2.04 -3.11
CA PRO A 19 3.93 -2.29 -2.74
C PRO A 19 3.68 -3.78 -2.51
N ILE A 20 3.11 -4.12 -1.36
CA ILE A 20 2.77 -5.49 -0.98
C ILE A 20 1.24 -5.62 -0.90
N PHE A 21 0.70 -6.71 -1.42
CA PHE A 21 -0.75 -6.96 -1.51
C PHE A 21 -1.44 -7.20 -0.15
N THR A 22 -0.64 -7.43 0.89
CA THR A 22 -1.03 -7.49 2.30
C THR A 22 -0.14 -6.53 3.07
N GLY A 23 -0.63 -5.95 4.16
CA GLY A 23 0.12 -4.97 4.94
C GLY A 23 0.35 -5.37 6.38
N GLU A 24 1.05 -4.49 7.08
CA GLU A 24 1.37 -4.55 8.50
C GLU A 24 0.99 -3.20 9.13
N CYS A 25 0.02 -3.20 10.06
CA CYS A 25 -0.41 -1.96 10.71
C CYS A 25 0.33 -1.64 12.01
N GLY A 26 1.15 -2.58 12.52
CA GLY A 26 1.88 -2.45 13.79
C GLY A 26 1.01 -2.54 15.06
N GLU A 27 -0.30 -2.33 14.96
CA GLU A 27 -1.15 -2.10 16.12
C GLU A 27 -2.15 -3.22 16.45
N CYS A 28 -2.50 -4.08 15.50
CA CYS A 28 -3.45 -5.16 15.71
C CYS A 28 -2.85 -6.36 16.47
N ALA A 29 -3.70 -7.29 16.93
CA ALA A 29 -3.26 -8.44 17.71
C ALA A 29 -2.25 -9.29 16.94
N HIS A 30 -2.52 -9.57 15.66
CA HIS A 30 -1.61 -10.33 14.80
C HIS A 30 -0.26 -9.64 14.59
N CYS A 31 -0.23 -8.33 14.35
CA CYS A 31 1.02 -7.57 14.22
C CYS A 31 1.85 -7.57 15.53
N LYS A 32 1.19 -7.58 16.69
CA LYS A 32 1.86 -7.59 18.01
C LYS A 32 2.28 -8.99 18.48
N PHE A 33 1.73 -10.05 17.90
CA PHE A 33 1.93 -11.43 18.36
C PHE A 33 3.27 -12.04 17.94
N GLY A 34 3.88 -11.57 16.84
CA GLY A 34 5.22 -11.99 16.39
C GLY A 34 5.29 -13.34 15.65
N GLU A 35 4.25 -14.17 15.69
CA GLU A 35 4.18 -15.44 14.94
C GLU A 35 3.26 -15.37 13.71
N SER A 36 2.65 -14.22 13.45
CA SER A 36 1.69 -14.02 12.35
C SER A 36 2.02 -12.78 11.54
N ASN A 37 1.81 -12.86 10.23
CA ASN A 37 1.87 -11.73 9.29
C ASN A 37 0.48 -11.34 8.74
N MET A 38 -0.59 -11.88 9.33
CA MET A 38 -1.97 -11.70 8.86
C MET A 38 -2.63 -10.53 9.58
N CYS A 39 -2.27 -9.30 9.18
CA CYS A 39 -2.79 -8.08 9.79
C CYS A 39 -4.33 -7.98 9.69
N ASP A 40 -5.02 -7.79 10.83
CA ASP A 40 -6.49 -7.66 10.88
C ASP A 40 -7.04 -6.55 9.97
N LEU A 41 -6.29 -5.46 9.83
CA LEU A 41 -6.68 -4.29 9.04
C LEU A 41 -6.31 -4.42 7.56
N LEU A 42 -5.10 -4.92 7.29
CA LEU A 42 -4.44 -4.82 5.99
C LEU A 42 -4.21 -6.17 5.31
N MET A 43 -4.79 -7.25 5.83
CA MET A 43 -4.81 -8.54 5.14
C MET A 43 -5.39 -8.39 3.73
N ILE A 44 -4.91 -9.24 2.82
CA ILE A 44 -5.38 -9.31 1.43
C ILE A 44 -6.91 -9.36 1.34
N ASN A 45 -7.46 -8.58 0.43
CA ASN A 45 -8.86 -8.63 0.04
C ASN A 45 -8.93 -8.42 -1.47
N THR A 46 -9.34 -9.46 -2.21
CA THR A 46 -9.41 -9.45 -3.67
C THR A 46 -10.63 -8.70 -4.21
N ASP A 47 -11.67 -8.53 -3.40
CA ASP A 47 -12.93 -7.90 -3.80
C ASP A 47 -12.97 -6.39 -3.50
N ARG A 48 -12.03 -5.91 -2.66
CA ARG A 48 -11.93 -4.50 -2.28
C ARG A 48 -11.29 -3.68 -3.40
N GLY A 49 -12.14 -3.04 -4.21
CA GLY A 49 -11.74 -2.12 -5.28
C GLY A 49 -11.44 -0.67 -4.84
N VAL A 50 -11.44 -0.36 -3.55
CA VAL A 50 -11.42 1.01 -3.03
C VAL A 50 -10.49 1.19 -1.84
N MET A 51 -10.11 2.43 -1.52
CA MET A 51 -9.24 2.73 -0.38
C MET A 51 -9.99 2.57 0.95
N LEU A 52 -9.27 2.11 1.98
CA LEU A 52 -9.82 1.96 3.34
C LEU A 52 -10.28 3.28 3.97
N ALA A 53 -9.60 4.38 3.66
CA ALA A 53 -9.83 5.67 4.32
C ALA A 53 -11.21 6.27 4.03
N ASP A 54 -11.76 6.06 2.82
CA ASP A 54 -12.99 6.72 2.38
C ASP A 54 -13.90 5.86 1.48
N GLY A 55 -13.53 4.60 1.22
CA GLY A 55 -14.30 3.72 0.36
C GLY A 55 -14.36 4.18 -1.11
N LYS A 56 -13.42 5.03 -1.56
CA LYS A 56 -13.37 5.51 -2.95
C LYS A 56 -12.14 5.00 -3.71
N SER A 57 -12.26 4.89 -5.03
CA SER A 57 -11.09 4.71 -5.87
C SER A 57 -10.26 5.99 -5.97
N ARG A 58 -8.99 5.84 -6.34
CA ARG A 58 -8.08 6.93 -6.69
C ARG A 58 -7.83 7.02 -8.20
N PHE A 59 -8.34 6.06 -8.96
CA PHE A 59 -8.26 6.02 -10.40
C PHE A 59 -9.62 6.37 -11.01
N SER A 60 -9.59 7.14 -12.09
CA SER A 60 -10.76 7.40 -12.90
C SER A 60 -10.38 7.67 -14.34
N ILE A 61 -11.28 7.35 -15.27
CA ILE A 61 -11.20 7.79 -16.66
C ILE A 61 -12.53 8.47 -16.99
N LYS A 62 -12.46 9.72 -17.46
CA LYS A 62 -13.66 10.52 -17.80
C LYS A 62 -14.68 10.59 -16.65
N GLY A 63 -14.20 10.72 -15.42
CA GLY A 63 -15.03 10.79 -14.21
C GLY A 63 -15.62 9.45 -13.75
N GLN A 64 -15.42 8.35 -14.49
CA GLN A 64 -15.83 7.01 -14.07
C GLN A 64 -14.72 6.35 -13.25
N PRO A 65 -15.01 5.83 -12.05
CA PRO A 65 -14.00 5.21 -11.20
C PRO A 65 -13.48 3.91 -11.82
N ILE A 66 -12.17 3.68 -11.70
CA ILE A 66 -11.52 2.41 -12.01
C ILE A 66 -11.11 1.78 -10.70
N TYR A 67 -11.52 0.55 -10.43
CA TYR A 67 -11.23 -0.08 -9.15
C TYR A 67 -9.74 -0.38 -8.96
N HIS A 68 -9.31 -0.29 -7.71
CA HIS A 68 -8.02 -0.82 -7.27
C HIS A 68 -8.02 -2.36 -7.35
N PHE A 69 -6.83 -2.94 -7.41
CA PHE A 69 -6.64 -4.38 -7.32
C PHE A 69 -5.64 -4.69 -6.22
N VAL A 70 -6.06 -5.53 -5.27
CA VAL A 70 -5.29 -5.99 -4.09
C VAL A 70 -4.52 -4.88 -3.36
N GLY A 71 -5.08 -3.67 -3.33
CA GLY A 71 -4.49 -2.50 -2.66
C GLY A 71 -3.18 -1.97 -3.25
N THR A 72 -2.74 -2.44 -4.43
CA THR A 72 -1.45 -2.05 -5.03
C THR A 72 -1.59 -1.41 -6.41
N SER A 73 -2.37 -2.02 -7.32
CA SER A 73 -2.62 -1.50 -8.69
C SER A 73 -1.35 -1.05 -9.43
N THR A 74 -0.31 -1.89 -9.44
CA THR A 74 1.02 -1.57 -9.98
C THR A 74 1.10 -1.54 -11.51
N PHE A 75 0.03 -1.90 -12.23
CA PHE A 75 -0.06 -1.75 -13.69
C PHE A 75 -0.49 -0.32 -14.08
N SER A 76 0.14 0.66 -13.45
CA SER A 76 -0.01 2.08 -13.68
C SER A 76 1.33 2.75 -13.37
N GLN A 77 1.65 3.84 -14.08
CA GLN A 77 2.86 4.62 -13.80
C GLN A 77 2.87 5.20 -12.38
N TYR A 78 1.68 5.45 -11.82
CA TYR A 78 1.49 5.96 -10.47
C TYR A 78 0.32 5.23 -9.79
N THR A 79 0.44 5.01 -8.48
CA THR A 79 -0.60 4.40 -7.66
C THR A 79 -0.64 5.04 -6.28
N ILE A 80 -1.76 4.89 -5.58
CA ILE A 80 -1.92 5.30 -4.18
C ILE A 80 -2.18 4.03 -3.37
N VAL A 81 -1.33 3.82 -2.37
CA VAL A 81 -1.27 2.61 -1.54
C VAL A 81 -1.31 3.02 -0.07
N HIS A 82 -1.94 2.19 0.78
CA HIS A 82 -1.90 2.41 2.22
C HIS A 82 -0.47 2.28 2.74
N VAL A 83 -0.01 3.16 3.64
CA VAL A 83 1.38 3.19 4.12
C VAL A 83 1.84 1.84 4.68
N GLY A 84 0.99 1.16 5.45
CA GLY A 84 1.29 -0.18 5.99
C GLY A 84 1.41 -1.29 4.93
N CYS A 85 1.13 -1.01 3.65
CA CYS A 85 1.34 -1.91 2.52
C CYS A 85 2.58 -1.53 1.67
N LEU A 86 3.41 -0.60 2.16
CA LEU A 86 4.65 -0.20 1.50
C LEU A 86 5.86 -0.65 2.33
N ALA A 87 6.67 -1.54 1.77
CA ALA A 87 7.95 -1.89 2.36
C ALA A 87 9.03 -0.93 1.85
N LYS A 88 9.70 -0.21 2.75
CA LYS A 88 10.87 0.61 2.41
C LYS A 88 12.02 -0.30 1.98
N ALA A 89 12.49 -0.12 0.76
CA ALA A 89 13.57 -0.89 0.16
C ALA A 89 14.92 -0.18 0.32
N ASN A 90 16.01 -0.94 0.23
CA ASN A 90 17.35 -0.39 0.15
C ASN A 90 17.46 0.46 -1.13
N PRO A 91 17.87 1.74 -1.07
CA PRO A 91 17.95 2.61 -2.24
C PRO A 91 18.98 2.13 -3.28
N LYS A 92 19.91 1.25 -2.90
CA LYS A 92 20.90 0.64 -3.82
C LYS A 92 20.39 -0.63 -4.51
N ALA A 93 19.21 -1.14 -4.13
CA ALA A 93 18.65 -2.33 -4.73
C ALA A 93 18.14 -2.03 -6.16
N PRO A 94 18.47 -2.87 -7.16
CA PRO A 94 18.00 -2.70 -8.53
C PRO A 94 16.51 -3.06 -8.63
N LEU A 95 15.63 -2.06 -8.80
CA LEU A 95 14.17 -2.23 -8.80
C LEU A 95 13.64 -3.10 -9.96
N ASP A 96 14.43 -3.33 -11.00
CA ASP A 96 14.11 -4.23 -12.12
C ASP A 96 14.29 -5.71 -11.77
N LYS A 97 14.88 -6.03 -10.61
CA LYS A 97 15.18 -7.40 -10.17
C LYS A 97 14.54 -7.79 -8.84
N VAL A 98 13.82 -6.87 -8.21
CA VAL A 98 13.22 -7.02 -6.88
C VAL A 98 11.70 -7.01 -7.00
#